data_AF-A0A7X5R6Y6-F1
#
_entry.id   AF-A0A7X5R6Y6-F1
#
_cell.length_a   1.000
_cell.length_b   1.000
_cell.length_c   1.000
_cell.angle_alpha   90.00
_cell.angle_beta   90.00
_cell.angle_gamma   90.00
#
_symmetry.space_group_name_H-M   'P 1'
#
loop_
_entity.id
_entity.type
_entity.pdbx_description
1 polymer ?
#
loop_
_entity_poly.entity_id
_entity_poly.type
_entity_poly.pdbx_seq_one_letter_code
_entity_poly.pdbx_strand_id
1 'polypeptide(L)'
;MSQTKYKLDNNRRGIVIRLCRLYSEYIKYPDEWHRGIVRVIDDNKFLIGKDIKSDEIQRRLRNAIWSSTCDAKDYPYEVWDLPTISRNDFYERKRKFIYSIADNIGI
;
A
#
# COMPACT_ATOMS: atom_id res chain seq x y z
N MET A 1 0.56 17.32 -19.10
CA MET A 1 -0.50 16.66 -18.30
C MET A 1 0.01 15.31 -17.86
N SER A 2 0.31 15.12 -16.57
CA SER A 2 0.85 13.85 -16.06
C SER A 2 -0.27 12.80 -16.00
N GLN A 3 -0.21 11.81 -16.89
CA GLN A 3 -0.91 10.55 -16.65
C GLN A 3 -0.21 9.88 -15.47
N THR A 4 -0.89 9.68 -14.34
CA THR A 4 -0.31 8.96 -13.20
C THR A 4 0.20 7.60 -13.67
N LYS A 5 1.52 7.39 -13.56
CA LYS A 5 2.26 6.20 -14.01
C LYS A 5 1.65 4.88 -13.52
N TYR A 6 0.97 4.92 -12.38
CA TYR A 6 0.32 3.78 -11.72
C TYR A 6 -1.20 3.90 -11.88
N LYS A 7 -1.71 3.42 -13.03
CA LYS A 7 -3.14 3.39 -13.34
C LYS A 7 -3.65 1.95 -13.22
N LEU A 8 -4.68 1.77 -12.40
CA LEU A 8 -5.37 0.51 -12.20
C LEU A 8 -6.87 0.82 -12.28
N ASP A 9 -7.66 -0.03 -12.95
CA ASP A 9 -9.10 0.17 -12.99
C ASP A 9 -9.74 -0.02 -11.60
N ASN A 10 -10.96 0.48 -11.45
CA ASN A 10 -11.65 0.51 -10.16
C ASN A 10 -11.92 -0.89 -9.60
N ASN A 11 -12.13 -1.90 -10.45
CA ASN A 11 -12.42 -3.26 -10.01
C ASN A 11 -11.17 -3.89 -9.40
N ARG A 12 -10.07 -3.93 -10.14
CA ARG A 12 -8.79 -4.47 -9.66
C ARG A 12 -8.29 -3.73 -8.42
N ARG A 13 -8.43 -2.41 -8.40
CA ARG A 13 -8.12 -1.59 -7.22
C ARG A 13 -8.95 -2.00 -6.01
N GLY A 14 -10.25 -2.21 -6.19
CA GLY A 14 -11.16 -2.66 -5.14
C GLY A 14 -10.76 -4.03 -4.57
N ILE A 15 -10.36 -4.96 -5.45
CA ILE A 15 -9.87 -6.28 -5.05
C ILE A 15 -8.64 -6.14 -4.15
N VAL A 16 -7.60 -5.40 -4.58
CA VAL A 16 -6.38 -5.22 -3.78
C VAL A 16 -6.67 -4.58 -2.42
N ILE A 17 -7.51 -3.55 -2.38
CA ILE A 17 -7.90 -2.91 -1.10
C ILE A 17 -8.58 -3.92 -0.17
N ARG A 18 -9.45 -4.78 -0.71
CA ARG A 18 -10.10 -5.84 0.07
C ARG A 18 -9.08 -6.86 0.62
N LEU A 19 -8.10 -7.27 -0.19
CA LEU A 19 -7.02 -8.16 0.26
C LEU A 19 -6.23 -7.50 1.41
N CYS A 20 -5.87 -6.22 1.29
CA CYS A 20 -5.19 -5.49 2.36
C CYS A 20 -6.02 -5.39 3.65
N ARG A 21 -7.35 -5.22 3.54
CA ARG A 21 -8.25 -5.20 4.71
C ARG A 21 -8.36 -6.55 5.41
N LEU A 22 -8.35 -7.64 4.64
CA LEU A 22 -8.44 -9.02 5.15
C LEU A 22 -7.07 -9.60 5.54
N TYR A 23 -5.99 -8.82 5.45
CA TYR A 23 -4.63 -9.26 5.75
C TYR A 23 -4.49 -9.98 7.09
N SER A 24 -5.10 -9.44 8.16
CA SER A 24 -5.06 -10.07 9.48
C SER A 24 -5.81 -11.41 9.56
N GLU A 25 -6.81 -11.63 8.70
CA GLU A 25 -7.49 -12.93 8.60
C GLU A 25 -6.65 -13.93 7.81
N TYR A 26 -6.01 -13.48 6.74
CA TYR A 26 -5.14 -14.32 5.91
C TYR A 26 -3.92 -14.84 6.68
N ILE A 27 -3.38 -14.06 7.62
CA ILE A 27 -2.34 -14.53 8.52
C ILE A 27 -2.83 -15.67 9.43
N LYS A 28 -4.08 -15.61 9.90
CA LYS A 28 -4.64 -16.56 10.87
C LYS A 28 -4.98 -17.91 10.27
N TYR A 29 -5.41 -17.93 9.00
CA TYR A 29 -5.83 -19.16 8.31
C TYR A 29 -5.08 -19.33 6.98
N PRO A 30 -3.75 -19.53 7.03
CA PRO A 30 -2.91 -19.37 5.86
C PRO A 30 -2.83 -20.69 5.06
N ASP A 31 -3.84 -20.99 4.24
CA ASP A 31 -3.62 -21.95 3.14
C ASP A 31 -2.60 -21.39 2.14
N GLU A 32 -2.22 -22.19 1.13
CA GLU A 32 -1.19 -21.81 0.18
C GLU A 32 -1.50 -20.49 -0.55
N TRP A 33 -2.75 -20.27 -0.93
CA TRP A 33 -3.17 -19.04 -1.60
C TRP A 33 -3.06 -17.85 -0.64
N HIS A 34 -3.56 -17.98 0.59
CA HIS A 34 -3.45 -16.94 1.62
C HIS A 34 -2.00 -16.58 1.92
N ARG A 35 -1.10 -17.58 2.02
CA ARG A 35 0.35 -17.34 2.21
C ARG A 35 0.97 -16.57 1.06
N GLY A 36 0.57 -16.89 -0.17
CA GLY A 36 1.00 -16.17 -1.37
C GLY A 36 0.61 -14.68 -1.31
N ILE A 37 -0.66 -14.40 -0.98
CA ILE A 37 -1.16 -13.03 -0.85
C ILE A 37 -0.45 -12.27 0.27
N VAL A 38 -0.31 -12.87 1.46
CA VAL A 38 0.39 -12.25 2.60
C VAL A 38 1.83 -11.90 2.22
N ARG A 39 2.56 -12.83 1.58
CA ARG A 39 3.94 -12.58 1.14
C ARG A 39 4.02 -11.41 0.17
N VAL A 40 3.16 -11.38 -0.85
CA VAL A 40 3.13 -10.29 -1.82
C VAL A 40 2.85 -8.94 -1.14
N ILE A 41 1.92 -8.90 -0.18
CA ILE A 41 1.62 -7.67 0.56
C ILE A 41 2.82 -7.24 1.41
N ASP A 42 3.46 -8.16 2.12
CA ASP A 42 4.60 -7.86 2.98
C ASP A 42 5.82 -7.39 2.20
N ASP A 43 6.13 -8.04 1.09
CA ASP A 43 7.20 -7.63 0.18
C ASP A 43 6.95 -6.21 -0.32
N ASN A 44 5.72 -5.90 -0.76
CA ASN A 44 5.35 -4.57 -1.21
C ASN A 44 5.37 -3.52 -0.08
N LYS A 45 4.98 -3.88 1.14
CA LYS A 45 5.08 -3.00 2.32
C LYS A 45 6.55 -2.71 2.64
N PHE A 46 7.43 -3.70 2.50
CA PHE A 46 8.86 -3.54 2.73
C PHE A 46 9.50 -2.55 1.76
N LEU A 47 9.01 -2.45 0.53
CA LEU A 47 9.49 -1.51 -0.48
C LEU A 47 9.08 -0.05 -0.23
N ILE A 48 8.08 0.20 0.63
CA ILE A 48 7.63 1.57 0.92
C ILE A 48 8.74 2.35 1.63
N GLY A 49 9.14 3.46 1.00
CA GLY A 49 10.12 4.40 1.56
C GLY A 49 11.55 3.89 1.54
N LYS A 50 11.88 2.83 0.79
CA LYS A 50 13.26 2.31 0.66
C LYS A 50 14.26 3.30 0.09
N ASP A 51 13.75 4.30 -0.64
CA ASP A 51 14.49 5.44 -1.17
C ASP A 51 14.77 6.54 -0.12
N ILE A 52 14.13 6.48 1.04
CA ILE A 52 14.26 7.47 2.12
C ILE A 52 15.37 7.04 3.08
N LYS A 53 16.31 7.97 3.35
CA LYS A 53 17.46 7.71 4.24
C LYS A 53 17.09 7.56 5.72
N SER A 54 16.07 8.26 6.19
CA SER A 54 15.65 8.22 7.59
C SER A 54 14.73 7.04 7.85
N ASP A 55 15.17 6.11 8.70
CA ASP A 55 14.38 4.94 9.09
C ASP A 55 13.06 5.31 9.77
N GLU A 56 13.05 6.39 10.55
CA GLU A 56 11.83 6.87 11.20
C GLU A 56 10.81 7.37 10.18
N ILE A 57 11.25 8.15 9.17
CA ILE A 57 10.35 8.62 8.10
C ILE A 57 9.91 7.46 7.23
N GLN A 58 10.79 6.50 6.94
CA GLN A 58 10.44 5.27 6.23
C GLN A 58 9.33 4.49 6.97
N ARG A 59 9.49 4.29 8.29
CA ARG A 59 8.51 3.60 9.13
C ARG A 59 7.17 4.33 9.17
N ARG A 60 7.18 5.65 9.39
CA ARG A 60 5.96 6.48 9.40
C ARG A 60 5.25 6.42 8.05
N LEU A 61 5.97 6.57 6.95
CA LEU A 61 5.40 6.51 5.60
C LEU A 61 4.77 5.14 5.32
N ARG A 62 5.45 4.05 5.70
CA ARG A 62 4.92 2.69 5.55
C ARG A 62 3.61 2.51 6.31
N ASN A 63 3.57 2.96 7.57
CA ASN A 63 2.36 2.89 8.39
C ASN A 63 1.23 3.75 7.82
N ALA A 64 1.56 4.94 7.33
CA ALA A 64 0.59 5.86 6.75
C ALA A 64 -0.02 5.32 5.45
N ILE A 65 0.81 4.79 4.54
CA ILE A 65 0.33 4.18 3.28
C ILE A 65 -0.51 2.94 3.55
N TRP A 66 -0.08 2.08 4.49
CA TRP A 66 -0.84 0.91 4.90
C TRP A 66 -2.21 1.30 5.46
N SER A 67 -2.23 2.14 6.49
CA SER A 67 -3.46 2.57 7.16
C SER A 67 -4.41 3.26 6.20
N SER A 68 -3.90 4.16 5.35
CA SER A 68 -4.70 4.82 4.32
C SER A 68 -5.25 3.86 3.28
N THR A 69 -4.52 2.78 2.95
CA THR A 69 -5.02 1.76 2.01
C THR A 69 -6.15 0.95 2.61
N CYS A 70 -6.06 0.60 3.90
CA CYS A 70 -7.12 -0.10 4.61
C CYS A 70 -8.34 0.81 4.87
N ASP A 71 -8.11 2.04 5.34
CA ASP A 71 -9.14 3.05 5.57
C ASP A 71 -8.69 4.45 5.16
N ALA A 72 -9.07 4.84 3.95
CA ALA A 72 -8.66 6.13 3.39
C ALA A 72 -9.41 7.32 4.00
N LYS A 73 -10.58 7.08 4.61
CA LYS A 73 -11.42 8.14 5.17
C LYS A 73 -10.88 8.58 6.52
N ASP A 74 -10.49 7.60 7.34
CA ASP A 74 -10.02 7.85 8.70
C ASP A 74 -8.51 8.10 8.75
N TYR A 75 -7.76 7.56 7.79
CA TYR A 75 -6.31 7.77 7.67
C TYR A 75 -5.93 8.42 6.32
N PRO A 76 -6.40 9.64 6.02
CA PRO A 76 -5.92 10.40 4.87
C PRO A 76 -4.50 10.92 5.13
N TYR A 77 -3.85 11.54 4.15
CA TYR A 77 -2.49 12.11 4.31
C TYR A 77 -2.39 13.05 5.52
N GLU A 78 -3.42 13.87 5.73
CA GLU A 78 -3.46 15.00 6.64
C GLU A 78 -3.36 14.62 8.12
N VAL A 79 -3.62 13.36 8.48
CA VAL A 79 -3.51 12.88 9.88
C VAL A 79 -2.10 12.39 10.24
N TRP A 80 -1.17 12.37 9.29
CA TRP A 80 0.19 11.85 9.48
C TRP A 80 1.24 12.96 9.46
N ASP A 81 2.16 12.90 10.42
CA ASP A 81 3.36 13.74 10.42
C ASP A 81 4.47 13.10 9.55
N LEU A 82 4.45 13.43 8.27
CA LEU A 82 5.39 12.97 7.25
C LEU A 82 6.23 14.15 6.72
N PRO A 83 7.18 14.66 7.50
CA PRO A 83 8.05 15.73 7.03
C PRO A 83 8.77 15.25 5.78
N THR A 84 8.99 16.16 4.82
CA THR A 84 9.61 15.92 3.50
C THR A 84 8.78 15.14 2.47
N ILE A 85 7.62 14.59 2.84
CA ILE A 85 6.73 13.90 1.90
C ILE A 85 5.54 14.79 1.59
N SER A 86 5.38 15.15 0.32
CA SER A 86 4.21 15.91 -0.11
C SER A 86 2.96 15.05 -0.17
N ARG A 87 1.78 15.67 -0.08
CA ARG A 87 0.49 15.02 -0.32
C ARG A 87 0.43 14.27 -1.65
N ASN A 88 0.98 14.86 -2.71
CA ASN A 88 0.99 14.24 -4.04
C ASN A 88 1.89 13.00 -4.08
N ASP A 89 3.09 13.08 -3.48
CA ASP A 89 4.00 11.94 -3.37
C ASP A 89 3.38 10.80 -2.56
N PHE A 90 2.72 11.14 -1.44
CA PHE A 90 1.97 10.16 -0.63
C PHE A 90 0.94 9.38 -1.47
N TYR A 91 0.08 10.08 -2.21
CA TYR A 91 -0.94 9.41 -3.02
C TYR A 91 -0.36 8.71 -4.26
N GLU A 92 0.77 9.16 -4.81
CA GLU A 92 1.50 8.41 -5.84
C GLU A 92 2.08 7.11 -5.30
N ARG A 93 2.72 7.14 -4.14
CA ARG A 93 3.25 5.94 -3.48
C ARG A 93 2.15 4.97 -3.09
N LYS A 94 1.00 5.46 -2.64
CA LYS A 94 -0.19 4.64 -2.37
C LYS A 94 -0.69 3.97 -3.66
N ARG A 95 -0.78 4.72 -4.76
CA ARG A 95 -1.15 4.16 -6.07
C ARG A 95 -0.14 3.10 -6.52
N LYS A 96 1.15 3.36 -6.39
CA LYS A 96 2.23 2.41 -6.71
C LYS A 96 2.09 1.13 -5.89
N PHE A 97 1.90 1.24 -4.57
CA PHE A 97 1.73 0.10 -3.68
C PHE A 97 0.57 -0.81 -4.11
N ILE A 98 -0.61 -0.21 -4.36
CA ILE A 98 -1.80 -0.96 -4.81
C ILE A 98 -1.57 -1.59 -6.19
N TYR A 99 -0.96 -0.84 -7.11
CA TYR A 99 -0.65 -1.32 -8.45
C TYR A 99 0.32 -2.51 -8.42
N SER A 100 1.41 -2.42 -7.66
CA SER A 100 2.41 -3.48 -7.57
C SER A 100 1.84 -4.76 -6.97
N ILE A 101 0.96 -4.67 -5.97
CA ILE A 101 0.25 -5.87 -5.47
C ILE A 101 -0.59 -6.49 -6.58
N ALA A 102 -1.39 -5.70 -7.31
CA ALA A 102 -2.20 -6.22 -8.42
C ALA A 102 -1.34 -6.94 -9.47
N ASP A 103 -0.23 -6.33 -9.87
CA ASP A 103 0.73 -6.87 -10.83
C ASP A 103 1.35 -8.19 -10.32
N ASN A 104 1.76 -8.23 -9.05
CA ASN A 104 2.38 -9.41 -8.44
C ASN A 104 1.41 -10.59 -8.26
N ILE A 105 0.10 -10.33 -8.08
CA ILE A 105 -0.93 -11.39 -7.98
C ILE A 105 -1.57 -11.70 -9.34
N GLY A 106 -1.23 -10.95 -10.39
CA GLY A 106 -1.67 -11.17 -11.76
C GLY A 106 -3.11 -10.75 -12.06
N ILE A 107 -3.61 -9.67 -11.44
CA ILE A 107 -4.99 -9.18 -11.66
C ILE A 107 -5.12 -7.85 -12.37
#